data_AF-S6FVV3-F1
#
_entry.id   AF-S6FVV3-F1
#
_cell.length_a   1.000
_cell.length_b   1.000
_cell.length_c   1.000
_cell.angle_alpha   90.00
_cell.angle_beta   90.00
_cell.angle_gamma   90.00
#
_symmetry.space_group_name_H-M   'P 1'
#
loop_
_entity.id
_entity.type
_entity.pdbx_description
1 polymer ?
#
loop_
_entity_poly.entity_id
_entity_poly.type
_entity_poly.pdbx_seq_one_letter_code
_entity_poly.pdbx_strand_id
1 'polypeptide(L)'
;MIFELAELLLLSESTLFRKIKELNKLLLEFDIQIKNNKLIGEESQIRYFYYLLFDSLHPKFRPDLLQVTKFQVEFVRQLEETLKVNFSESSKDKLYRWLAITERRRKLTDIQITKSLEMKKIYQDDHLYQLLDSLFYQHIYDNQSKDNCETIFFYGFLQSFFILDKESYYRFDIYRSKKIPTVLLNISLRERMLNHYRPHRLGFEEEKSISYQLAQVNNKFTFFQGSLFTKIQEDLMLHKQNWVDKSFQDLLDNLKDIALSYIPKEQDLPELIFGYRNALMLLELLSAQQLTVAYDLSDTPAYQIPMEHYLKNHLRSVEKIKLEHYQESQSYDLLISSKRNDSRKFVYILSEFSSDYDFEELLSRIENLKKEKFQKKAILN
;
A
#
# COMPACT_ATOMS: atom_id res chain seq x y z
N MET A 1 -2.14 -41.64 -4.44
CA MET A 1 -3.43 -41.83 -5.19
C MET A 1 -4.61 -41.25 -4.41
N ILE A 2 -5.81 -41.06 -4.99
CA ILE A 2 -6.99 -40.49 -4.28
C ILE A 2 -7.37 -41.29 -3.04
N PHE A 3 -7.16 -42.61 -3.09
CA PHE A 3 -7.31 -43.54 -1.97
C PHE A 3 -6.43 -43.17 -0.76
N GLU A 4 -5.13 -42.95 -0.94
CA GLU A 4 -4.21 -42.58 0.16
C GLU A 4 -4.62 -41.28 0.86
N LEU A 5 -5.12 -40.29 0.10
CA LEU A 5 -5.59 -39.04 0.67
C LEU A 5 -6.91 -39.24 1.43
N ALA A 6 -7.78 -40.14 0.97
CA ALA A 6 -9.02 -40.48 1.64
C ALA A 6 -8.76 -41.19 2.99
N GLU A 7 -7.82 -42.13 3.01
CA GLU A 7 -7.37 -42.79 4.24
C GLU A 7 -6.76 -41.80 5.24
N LEU A 8 -5.85 -40.93 4.77
CA LEU A 8 -5.19 -39.93 5.62
C LEU A 8 -6.18 -38.95 6.26
N LEU A 9 -7.25 -38.59 5.53
CA LEU A 9 -8.29 -37.69 6.02
C LEU A 9 -9.44 -38.40 6.73
N LEU A 10 -9.41 -39.73 6.83
CA LEU A 10 -10.49 -40.55 7.40
C LEU A 10 -11.85 -40.31 6.72
N LEU A 11 -11.87 -40.21 5.39
CA LEU A 11 -13.06 -39.96 4.57
C LEU A 11 -13.30 -41.08 3.56
N SER A 12 -14.56 -41.29 3.15
CA SER A 12 -14.85 -42.10 1.97
C SER A 12 -14.36 -41.39 0.70
N GLU A 13 -13.93 -42.15 -0.31
CA GLU A 13 -13.52 -41.58 -1.61
C GLU A 13 -14.62 -40.72 -2.24
N SER A 14 -15.88 -41.14 -2.12
CA SER A 14 -17.04 -40.39 -2.61
C SER A 14 -17.22 -39.04 -1.89
N THR A 15 -16.87 -38.96 -0.60
CA THR A 15 -16.93 -37.72 0.17
C THR A 15 -15.76 -36.82 -0.17
N LEU A 16 -14.55 -37.38 -0.29
CA LEU A 16 -13.37 -36.65 -0.74
C LEU A 16 -13.59 -36.06 -2.15
N PHE A 17 -14.13 -36.83 -3.08
CA PHE A 17 -14.43 -36.36 -4.43
C PHE A 17 -15.45 -35.21 -4.45
N ARG A 18 -16.53 -35.31 -3.67
CA ARG A 18 -17.50 -34.21 -3.51
C ARG A 18 -16.84 -32.95 -2.96
N LYS A 19 -15.99 -33.09 -1.94
CA LYS A 19 -15.25 -31.97 -1.34
C LYS A 19 -14.25 -31.34 -2.30
N ILE A 20 -13.52 -32.13 -3.08
CA ILE A 20 -12.64 -31.63 -4.15
C ILE A 20 -13.46 -30.83 -5.19
N LYS A 21 -14.63 -31.33 -5.58
CA LYS A 21 -15.52 -30.61 -6.52
C LYS A 21 -16.02 -29.28 -5.94
N GLU A 22 -16.34 -29.23 -4.66
CA GLU A 22 -16.68 -27.98 -3.95
C GLU A 22 -15.49 -27.01 -3.91
N LEU A 23 -14.30 -27.50 -3.53
CA LEU A 23 -13.07 -26.69 -3.50
C LEU A 23 -12.74 -26.12 -4.88
N ASN A 24 -12.86 -26.92 -5.94
CA ASN A 24 -12.60 -26.45 -7.29
C ASN A 24 -13.51 -25.30 -7.71
N LYS A 25 -14.75 -25.22 -7.20
CA LYS A 25 -15.61 -24.05 -7.46
C LYS A 25 -15.06 -22.77 -6.84
N LEU A 26 -14.47 -22.86 -5.65
CA LEU A 26 -13.86 -21.73 -4.95
C LEU A 26 -12.52 -21.34 -5.60
N LEU A 27 -11.74 -22.34 -6.02
CA LEU A 27 -10.42 -22.14 -6.62
C LEU A 27 -10.49 -21.55 -8.04
N LEU A 28 -11.65 -21.59 -8.71
CA LEU A 28 -11.85 -20.95 -10.02
C LEU A 28 -11.51 -19.45 -10.00
N GLU A 29 -11.74 -18.76 -8.88
CA GLU A 29 -11.39 -17.34 -8.74
C GLU A 29 -9.89 -17.09 -8.98
N PHE A 30 -9.05 -18.03 -8.57
CA PHE A 30 -7.58 -17.98 -8.70
C PHE A 30 -7.06 -18.59 -10.01
N ASP A 31 -7.94 -19.06 -10.91
CA ASP A 31 -7.56 -19.81 -12.12
C ASP A 31 -6.74 -21.08 -11.80
N ILE A 32 -7.06 -21.75 -10.68
CA ILE A 32 -6.42 -23.01 -10.26
C ILE A 32 -7.48 -24.08 -9.95
N GLN A 33 -7.07 -25.34 -9.96
CA GLN A 33 -7.94 -26.47 -9.65
C GLN A 33 -7.17 -27.65 -9.05
N ILE A 34 -7.84 -28.44 -8.22
CA ILE A 34 -7.36 -29.74 -7.75
C ILE A 34 -7.76 -30.80 -8.77
N LYS A 35 -6.78 -31.48 -9.36
CA LYS A 35 -6.96 -32.61 -10.27
C LYS A 35 -5.88 -33.64 -10.02
N ASN A 36 -6.27 -34.92 -9.95
CA ASN A 36 -5.36 -36.04 -9.66
C ASN A 36 -4.50 -35.80 -8.40
N ASN A 37 -5.12 -35.29 -7.33
CA ASN A 37 -4.48 -34.91 -6.05
C ASN A 37 -3.37 -33.85 -6.16
N LYS A 38 -3.31 -33.10 -7.26
CA LYS A 38 -2.40 -31.98 -7.44
C LYS A 38 -3.19 -30.71 -7.66
N LEU A 39 -2.64 -29.60 -7.18
CA LEU A 39 -3.10 -28.28 -7.57
C LEU A 39 -2.48 -27.94 -8.93
N ILE A 40 -3.32 -27.66 -9.92
CA ILE A 40 -2.98 -27.36 -11.31
C ILE A 40 -3.41 -25.93 -11.62
N GLY A 41 -2.56 -25.22 -12.36
CA GLY A 41 -2.70 -23.83 -12.78
C GLY A 41 -1.31 -23.21 -12.91
N GLU A 42 -1.25 -21.92 -13.26
CA GLU A 42 0.02 -21.18 -13.27
C GLU A 42 0.68 -21.21 -11.89
N GLU A 43 1.98 -21.49 -11.85
CA GLU A 43 2.74 -21.67 -10.61
C GLU A 43 2.72 -20.41 -9.73
N SER A 44 2.77 -19.23 -10.36
CA SER A 44 2.63 -17.95 -9.67
C SER A 44 1.30 -17.83 -8.91
N GLN A 45 0.19 -18.28 -9.50
CA GLN A 45 -1.13 -18.25 -8.86
C GLN A 45 -1.26 -19.28 -7.75
N ILE A 46 -0.67 -20.47 -7.91
CA ILE A 46 -0.65 -21.48 -6.85
C ILE A 46 0.09 -20.95 -5.61
N ARG A 47 1.26 -20.33 -5.80
CA ARG A 47 2.02 -19.73 -4.70
C ARG A 47 1.29 -18.58 -4.05
N TYR A 48 0.68 -17.72 -4.86
CA TYR A 48 -0.15 -16.63 -4.39
C TYR A 48 -1.33 -17.10 -3.54
N PHE A 49 -2.06 -18.12 -4.00
CA PHE A 49 -3.16 -18.72 -3.25
C PHE A 49 -2.69 -19.25 -1.89
N TYR A 50 -1.59 -20.02 -1.86
CA TYR A 50 -1.03 -20.51 -0.59
C TYR A 50 -0.59 -19.37 0.32
N TYR A 51 0.01 -18.32 -0.23
CA TYR A 51 0.42 -17.15 0.54
C TYR A 51 -0.79 -16.49 1.20
N LEU A 52 -1.84 -16.17 0.45
CA LEU A 52 -3.05 -15.58 1.02
C LEU A 52 -3.69 -16.49 2.07
N LEU A 53 -3.80 -17.79 1.78
CA LEU A 53 -4.39 -18.76 2.68
C LEU A 53 -3.64 -18.75 4.02
N PHE A 54 -2.31 -18.88 4.00
CA PHE A 54 -1.52 -18.93 5.23
C PHE A 54 -1.42 -17.59 5.96
N ASP A 55 -1.47 -16.47 5.23
CA ASP A 55 -1.53 -15.14 5.82
C ASP A 55 -2.85 -14.93 6.59
N SER A 56 -3.96 -15.46 6.07
CA SER A 56 -5.28 -15.39 6.71
C SER A 56 -5.42 -16.26 7.97
N LEU A 57 -4.54 -17.25 8.16
CA LEU A 57 -4.56 -18.13 9.33
C LEU A 57 -3.87 -17.47 10.54
N HIS A 58 -4.50 -17.63 11.71
CA HIS A 58 -3.86 -17.32 12.99
C HIS A 58 -2.54 -18.11 13.12
N PRO A 59 -1.44 -17.51 13.64
CA PRO A 59 -0.12 -18.14 13.67
C PRO A 59 -0.09 -19.58 14.20
N LYS A 60 -0.86 -19.88 15.27
CA LYS A 60 -0.98 -21.23 15.85
C LYS A 60 -1.54 -22.32 14.91
N PHE A 61 -2.24 -21.94 13.85
CA PHE A 61 -2.85 -22.87 12.87
C PHE A 61 -2.06 -22.93 11.57
N ARG A 62 -0.94 -22.21 11.48
CA ARG A 62 -0.07 -22.25 10.31
C ARG A 62 0.69 -23.58 10.27
N PRO A 63 0.89 -24.18 9.08
CA PRO A 63 1.61 -25.44 8.97
C PRO A 63 3.09 -25.28 9.34
N ASP A 64 3.69 -26.33 9.90
CA ASP A 64 5.10 -26.36 10.32
C ASP A 64 6.09 -26.06 9.19
N LEU A 65 5.68 -26.24 7.93
CA LEU A 65 6.50 -25.87 6.77
C LEU A 65 6.84 -24.38 6.73
N LEU A 66 6.08 -23.52 7.43
CA LEU A 66 6.30 -22.07 7.51
C LEU A 66 7.23 -21.67 8.67
N GLN A 67 7.74 -22.63 9.44
CA GLN A 67 8.75 -22.33 10.45
C GLN A 67 9.99 -21.72 9.79
N VAL A 68 10.45 -20.60 10.33
CA VAL A 68 11.54 -19.83 9.76
C VAL A 68 12.83 -20.64 9.82
N THR A 69 13.47 -20.82 8.67
CA THR A 69 14.73 -21.57 8.58
C THR A 69 15.94 -20.64 8.56
N LYS A 70 17.12 -21.18 8.90
CA LYS A 70 18.39 -20.43 8.80
C LYS A 70 18.67 -19.92 7.38
N PHE A 71 18.30 -20.71 6.36
CA PHE A 71 18.42 -20.32 4.96
C PHE A 71 17.60 -19.06 4.66
N GLN A 72 16.35 -19.01 5.13
CA GLN A 72 15.47 -17.87 4.91
C GLN A 72 15.97 -16.59 5.58
N VAL A 73 16.47 -16.70 6.82
CA VAL A 73 17.07 -15.56 7.53
C VAL A 73 18.28 -15.01 6.76
N GLU A 74 19.16 -15.91 6.32
CA GLU A 74 20.36 -15.53 5.58
C GLU A 74 20.04 -14.93 4.20
N PHE A 75 19.08 -15.52 3.47
CA PHE A 75 18.62 -14.99 2.19
C PHE A 75 18.00 -13.60 2.34
N VAL A 76 17.17 -13.37 3.36
CA VAL A 76 16.58 -12.04 3.62
C VAL A 76 17.66 -11.02 4.01
N ARG A 77 18.68 -11.43 4.78
CA ARG A 77 19.85 -10.56 5.08
C ARG A 77 20.59 -10.14 3.81
N GLN A 78 20.87 -11.08 2.92
CA GLN A 78 21.53 -10.79 1.64
C GLN A 78 20.65 -9.97 0.70
N LEU A 79 19.32 -10.16 0.77
CA LEU A 79 18.36 -9.33 0.05
C LEU A 79 18.38 -7.88 0.56
N GLU A 80 18.43 -7.66 1.88
CA GLU A 80 18.60 -6.33 2.49
C GLU A 80 19.90 -5.65 2.01
N GLU A 81 21.01 -6.39 1.99
CA GLU A 81 22.31 -5.90 1.52
C GLU A 81 22.31 -5.56 0.02
N THR A 82 21.78 -6.46 -0.80
CA THR A 82 21.70 -6.31 -2.27
C THR A 82 20.84 -5.11 -2.65
N LEU A 83 19.68 -4.97 -2.00
CA LEU A 83 18.75 -3.90 -2.29
C LEU A 83 19.08 -2.60 -1.55
N LYS A 84 19.98 -2.63 -0.55
CA LYS A 84 20.29 -1.51 0.36
C LYS A 84 19.04 -0.99 1.04
N VAL A 85 18.31 -1.89 1.70
CA VAL A 85 17.06 -1.61 2.43
C VAL A 85 17.11 -2.27 3.81
N ASN A 86 16.27 -1.78 4.73
CA ASN A 86 15.99 -2.45 5.99
C ASN A 86 14.50 -2.81 6.01
N PHE A 87 14.19 -4.10 5.96
CA PHE A 87 12.80 -4.55 6.02
C PHE A 87 12.27 -4.44 7.45
N SER A 88 11.01 -3.99 7.57
CA SER A 88 10.29 -4.07 8.84
C SER A 88 10.05 -5.53 9.24
N GLU A 89 9.84 -5.79 10.53
CA GLU A 89 9.52 -7.15 11.02
C GLU A 89 8.31 -7.75 10.29
N SER A 90 7.27 -6.95 10.03
CA SER A 90 6.12 -7.39 9.23
C SER A 90 6.50 -7.78 7.80
N SER A 91 7.41 -7.04 7.16
CA SER A 91 7.88 -7.35 5.81
C SER A 91 8.76 -8.60 5.79
N LYS A 92 9.62 -8.78 6.78
CA LYS A 92 10.43 -10.00 6.97
C LYS A 92 9.56 -11.23 7.15
N ASP A 93 8.52 -11.13 7.99
CA ASP A 93 7.54 -12.19 8.21
C ASP A 93 6.81 -12.61 6.92
N LYS A 94 6.44 -11.66 6.07
CA LYS A 94 5.87 -11.94 4.72
C LYS A 94 6.89 -12.62 3.80
N LEU A 95 8.14 -12.14 3.79
CA LEU A 95 9.22 -12.72 3.00
C LEU A 95 9.50 -14.17 3.40
N TYR A 96 9.59 -14.45 4.70
CA TYR A 96 9.80 -15.81 5.21
C TYR A 96 8.68 -16.75 4.78
N ARG A 97 7.41 -16.32 4.85
CA ARG A 97 6.28 -17.12 4.34
C ARG A 97 6.42 -17.43 2.85
N TRP A 98 6.71 -16.42 2.04
CA TRP A 98 6.85 -16.61 0.60
C TRP A 98 8.00 -17.55 0.25
N LEU A 99 9.15 -17.41 0.92
CA LEU A 99 10.31 -18.29 0.75
C LEU A 99 9.99 -19.72 1.16
N ALA A 100 9.28 -19.93 2.27
CA ALA A 100 8.86 -21.26 2.71
C ALA A 100 7.95 -21.96 1.67
N ILE A 101 7.00 -21.22 1.08
CA ILE A 101 6.14 -21.72 -0.01
C ILE A 101 7.01 -22.05 -1.23
N THR A 102 7.92 -21.15 -1.59
CA THR A 102 8.85 -21.31 -2.72
C THR A 102 9.72 -22.56 -2.57
N GLU A 103 10.31 -22.79 -1.39
CA GLU A 103 11.14 -23.97 -1.12
C GLU A 103 10.40 -25.30 -1.28
N ARG A 104 9.08 -25.31 -1.00
CA ARG A 104 8.24 -26.50 -1.21
C ARG A 104 7.86 -26.67 -2.66
N ARG A 105 7.45 -25.59 -3.32
CA ARG A 105 6.94 -25.64 -4.69
C ARG A 105 8.03 -25.85 -5.73
N ARG A 106 9.22 -25.27 -5.56
CA ARG A 106 10.34 -25.41 -6.52
C ARG A 106 10.87 -26.84 -6.68
N LYS A 107 10.54 -27.73 -5.74
CA LYS A 107 10.90 -29.17 -5.81
C LYS A 107 10.02 -29.96 -6.79
N LEU A 108 8.93 -29.37 -7.26
CA LEU A 108 8.01 -29.98 -8.22
C LEU A 108 8.52 -29.72 -9.64
N THR A 109 8.54 -30.77 -10.46
CA THR A 109 9.05 -30.69 -11.85
C THR A 109 7.95 -30.41 -12.88
N ASP A 110 6.70 -30.73 -12.55
CA ASP A 110 5.53 -30.60 -13.42
C ASP A 110 4.71 -29.36 -13.00
N ILE A 111 5.19 -28.19 -13.41
CA ILE A 111 4.60 -26.87 -13.12
C ILE A 111 4.25 -26.13 -14.41
N GLN A 112 3.22 -25.29 -14.38
CA GLN A 112 2.84 -24.44 -15.50
C GLN A 112 3.40 -23.03 -15.29
N ILE A 113 4.11 -22.50 -16.28
CA ILE A 113 4.84 -21.22 -16.19
C ILE A 113 4.65 -20.33 -17.43
N THR A 114 3.64 -20.58 -18.25
CA THR A 114 3.47 -19.94 -19.56
C THR A 114 3.26 -18.44 -19.40
N LYS A 115 2.27 -18.01 -18.61
CA LYS A 115 2.01 -16.58 -18.34
C LYS A 115 3.21 -15.94 -17.64
N SER A 116 3.88 -16.70 -16.80
CA SER A 116 5.02 -16.24 -16.00
C SER A 116 6.26 -15.95 -16.86
N LEU A 117 6.50 -16.75 -17.89
CA LEU A 117 7.54 -16.49 -18.90
C LEU A 117 7.23 -15.26 -19.76
N GLU A 118 5.97 -15.03 -20.09
CA GLU A 118 5.55 -13.80 -20.79
C GLU A 118 5.80 -12.56 -19.94
N MET A 119 5.41 -12.61 -18.66
CA MET A 119 5.72 -11.54 -17.70
C MET A 119 7.23 -11.33 -17.58
N LYS A 120 8.02 -12.39 -17.45
CA LYS A 120 9.49 -12.28 -17.38
C LYS A 120 10.06 -11.46 -18.54
N LYS A 121 9.60 -11.66 -19.79
CA LYS A 121 10.05 -10.88 -20.96
C LYS A 121 9.80 -9.38 -20.82
N ILE A 122 8.73 -8.99 -20.14
CA ILE A 122 8.36 -7.57 -19.94
C ILE A 122 9.22 -6.91 -18.87
N TYR A 123 9.55 -7.63 -17.78
CA TYR A 123 10.20 -7.06 -16.59
C TYR A 123 11.68 -7.41 -16.45
N GLN A 124 12.25 -8.30 -17.25
CA GLN A 124 13.64 -8.78 -17.07
C GLN A 124 14.71 -7.66 -17.14
N ASP A 125 14.42 -6.58 -17.86
CA ASP A 125 15.32 -5.44 -18.00
C ASP A 125 15.11 -4.36 -16.90
N ASP A 126 14.15 -4.57 -16.00
CA ASP A 126 13.91 -3.68 -14.85
C ASP A 126 15.06 -3.82 -13.84
N HIS A 127 15.57 -2.70 -13.34
CA HIS A 127 16.75 -2.70 -12.47
C HIS A 127 16.54 -3.54 -11.20
N LEU A 128 15.35 -3.44 -10.57
CA LEU A 128 15.04 -4.25 -9.39
C LEU A 128 14.99 -5.74 -9.77
N TYR A 129 14.43 -6.08 -10.92
CA TYR A 129 14.43 -7.46 -11.40
C TYR A 129 15.86 -7.98 -11.54
N GLN A 130 16.77 -7.24 -12.17
CA GLN A 130 18.15 -7.68 -12.40
C GLN A 130 18.92 -7.91 -11.09
N LEU A 131 18.73 -7.04 -10.09
CA LEU A 131 19.31 -7.22 -8.75
C LEU A 131 18.81 -8.51 -8.10
N LEU A 132 17.50 -8.77 -8.19
CA LEU A 132 16.90 -10.00 -7.67
C LEU A 132 17.38 -11.22 -8.44
N ASP A 133 17.44 -11.15 -9.76
CA ASP A 133 17.86 -12.27 -10.62
C ASP A 133 19.28 -12.70 -10.26
N SER A 134 20.19 -11.74 -10.05
CA SER A 134 21.54 -12.01 -9.57
C SER A 134 21.57 -12.74 -8.22
N LEU A 135 20.72 -12.33 -7.27
CA LEU A 135 20.62 -13.00 -5.96
C LEU A 135 20.05 -14.42 -6.10
N PHE A 136 19.03 -14.61 -6.94
CA PHE A 136 18.44 -15.92 -7.21
C PHE A 136 19.45 -16.86 -7.90
N TYR A 137 20.29 -16.36 -8.80
CA TYR A 137 21.40 -17.14 -9.39
C TYR A 137 22.41 -17.62 -8.35
N GLN A 138 22.67 -16.83 -7.30
CA GLN A 138 23.64 -17.19 -6.27
C GLN A 138 23.10 -18.24 -5.29
N HIS A 139 21.79 -18.25 -5.01
CA HIS A 139 21.23 -18.99 -3.88
C HIS A 139 20.12 -20.00 -4.22
N ILE A 140 19.44 -19.85 -5.36
CA ILE A 140 18.20 -20.59 -5.66
C ILE A 140 18.30 -21.39 -6.96
N TYR A 141 18.88 -20.82 -8.02
CA TYR A 141 18.99 -21.50 -9.31
C TYR A 141 20.12 -22.53 -9.33
N ASP A 142 19.81 -23.73 -9.83
CA ASP A 142 20.79 -24.76 -10.15
C ASP A 142 21.35 -24.57 -11.58
N ASN A 143 22.50 -25.18 -11.90
CA ASN A 143 23.19 -25.04 -13.20
C ASN A 143 22.35 -25.44 -14.45
N GLN A 144 21.20 -26.10 -14.27
CA GLN A 144 20.30 -26.51 -15.36
C GLN A 144 19.07 -25.57 -15.53
N SER A 145 19.00 -24.46 -14.79
CA SER A 145 17.77 -23.66 -14.58
C SER A 145 17.50 -22.57 -15.63
N LYS A 146 17.92 -22.71 -16.90
CA LYS A 146 17.89 -21.59 -17.87
C LYS A 146 16.52 -20.94 -18.09
N ASP A 147 15.42 -21.69 -17.95
CA ASP A 147 14.05 -21.19 -18.17
C ASP A 147 13.31 -20.83 -16.86
N ASN A 148 14.02 -20.76 -15.73
CA ASN A 148 13.36 -20.70 -14.43
C ASN A 148 12.74 -19.31 -14.15
N CYS A 149 11.59 -19.33 -13.46
CA CYS A 149 10.70 -18.19 -13.22
C CYS A 149 10.71 -17.71 -11.76
N GLU A 150 11.60 -18.24 -10.91
CA GLU A 150 11.65 -17.91 -9.48
C GLU A 150 11.78 -16.40 -9.22
N THR A 151 12.63 -15.73 -9.99
CA THR A 151 12.81 -14.27 -9.89
C THR A 151 11.51 -13.52 -10.24
N ILE A 152 10.80 -13.90 -11.31
CA ILE A 152 9.55 -13.19 -11.69
C ILE A 152 8.43 -13.45 -10.69
N PHE A 153 8.36 -14.65 -10.11
CA PHE A 153 7.42 -14.94 -9.01
C PHE A 153 7.69 -14.04 -7.81
N PHE A 154 8.96 -13.96 -7.38
CA PHE A 154 9.36 -13.15 -6.25
C PHE A 154 9.23 -11.65 -6.53
N TYR A 155 9.56 -11.20 -7.74
CA TYR A 155 9.41 -9.82 -8.18
C TYR A 155 7.95 -9.35 -8.07
N GLY A 156 7.02 -10.15 -8.61
CA GLY A 156 5.59 -9.84 -8.51
C GLY A 156 5.13 -9.74 -7.06
N PHE A 157 5.59 -10.64 -6.20
CA PHE A 157 5.32 -10.60 -4.76
C PHE A 157 5.91 -9.36 -4.07
N LEU A 158 7.19 -9.06 -4.28
CA LEU A 158 7.87 -7.92 -3.66
C LEU A 158 7.19 -6.59 -3.99
N GLN A 159 6.70 -6.47 -5.22
CA GLN A 159 6.06 -5.28 -5.78
C GLN A 159 4.58 -5.08 -5.37
N SER A 160 3.93 -6.12 -4.83
CA SER A 160 2.46 -6.14 -4.67
C SER A 160 1.95 -6.22 -3.22
N PHE A 161 2.83 -6.46 -2.24
CA PHE A 161 2.43 -6.76 -0.86
C PHE A 161 3.01 -5.81 0.20
N PHE A 162 3.35 -4.57 -0.18
CA PHE A 162 3.88 -3.54 0.72
C PHE A 162 5.12 -4.05 1.50
N ILE A 163 6.05 -4.71 0.80
CA ILE A 163 7.27 -5.27 1.41
C ILE A 163 8.37 -4.22 1.43
N LEU A 164 8.58 -3.53 0.31
CA LEU A 164 9.43 -2.34 0.25
C LEU A 164 8.65 -1.17 0.85
N ASP A 165 9.27 -0.40 1.73
CA ASP A 165 8.67 0.84 2.20
C ASP A 165 8.58 1.90 1.07
N LYS A 166 7.87 3.00 1.35
CA LYS A 166 7.65 4.09 0.39
C LYS A 166 8.95 4.64 -0.20
N GLU A 167 9.98 4.79 0.64
CA GLU A 167 11.26 5.39 0.23
C GLU A 167 12.04 4.44 -0.68
N SER A 168 12.16 3.19 -0.24
CA SER A 168 12.85 2.13 -0.95
C SER A 168 12.17 1.82 -2.27
N TYR A 169 10.84 1.74 -2.29
CA TYR A 169 10.07 1.56 -3.52
C TYR A 169 10.36 2.68 -4.52
N TYR A 170 10.24 3.94 -4.09
CA TYR A 170 10.42 5.10 -4.95
C TYR A 170 11.81 5.15 -5.58
N ARG A 171 12.86 4.76 -4.84
CA ARG A 171 14.22 4.66 -5.37
C ARG A 171 14.33 3.76 -6.60
N PHE A 172 13.56 2.66 -6.64
CA PHE A 172 13.51 1.78 -7.81
C PHE A 172 12.56 2.31 -8.87
N ASP A 173 11.43 2.90 -8.47
CA ASP A 173 10.38 3.38 -9.37
C ASP A 173 10.86 4.47 -10.35
N ILE A 174 11.71 5.40 -9.90
CA ILE A 174 12.22 6.52 -10.72
C ILE A 174 12.91 6.04 -12.02
N TYR A 175 13.56 4.89 -12.00
CA TYR A 175 14.33 4.37 -13.13
C TYR A 175 13.56 3.38 -13.99
N ARG A 176 12.28 3.12 -13.70
CA ARG A 176 11.51 2.11 -14.43
C ARG A 176 11.16 2.58 -15.83
N SER A 177 11.24 1.63 -16.76
CA SER A 177 10.93 1.88 -18.16
C SER A 177 9.44 2.13 -18.36
N LYS A 178 9.10 3.22 -19.07
CA LYS A 178 7.73 3.50 -19.54
C LYS A 178 7.23 2.51 -20.61
N LYS A 179 8.04 1.51 -21.00
CA LYS A 179 7.58 0.38 -21.83
C LYS A 179 6.78 -0.65 -21.01
N ILE A 180 6.91 -0.64 -19.68
CA ILE A 180 6.19 -1.56 -18.79
C ILE A 180 4.75 -1.05 -18.63
N PRO A 181 3.72 -1.85 -18.97
CA PRO A 181 2.32 -1.41 -18.91
C PRO A 181 1.89 -0.92 -17.52
N THR A 182 2.26 -1.62 -16.45
CA THR A 182 1.92 -1.21 -15.07
C THR A 182 2.52 0.14 -14.69
N VAL A 183 3.69 0.51 -15.23
CA VAL A 183 4.32 1.81 -14.97
C VAL A 183 3.53 2.92 -15.65
N LEU A 184 3.11 2.72 -16.91
CA LEU A 184 2.23 3.68 -17.60
C LEU A 184 0.87 3.81 -16.91
N LEU A 185 0.32 2.70 -16.42
CA LEU A 185 -0.91 2.70 -15.64
C LEU A 185 -0.76 3.56 -14.36
N ASN A 186 0.31 3.34 -13.58
CA ASN A 186 0.59 4.13 -12.38
C ASN A 186 0.65 5.63 -12.68
N ILE A 187 1.36 6.02 -13.74
CA ILE A 187 1.48 7.42 -14.17
C ILE A 187 0.11 7.99 -14.55
N SER A 188 -0.63 7.27 -15.40
CA SER A 188 -1.93 7.72 -15.94
C SER A 188 -2.96 7.93 -14.83
N LEU A 189 -3.06 6.99 -13.89
CA LEU A 189 -3.99 7.09 -12.76
C LEU A 189 -3.60 8.22 -11.81
N ARG A 190 -2.31 8.37 -11.50
CA ARG A 190 -1.83 9.47 -10.65
C ARG A 190 -2.17 10.82 -11.28
N GLU A 191 -1.86 11.01 -12.56
CA GLU A 191 -2.16 12.26 -13.25
C GLU A 191 -3.67 12.53 -13.26
N ARG A 192 -4.49 11.51 -13.50
CA ARG A 192 -5.96 11.65 -13.48
C ARG A 192 -6.46 12.06 -12.10
N MET A 193 -5.97 11.42 -11.05
CA MET A 193 -6.31 11.74 -9.65
C MET A 193 -5.88 13.16 -9.28
N LEU A 194 -4.61 13.53 -9.50
CA LEU A 194 -4.10 14.87 -9.17
C LEU A 194 -4.82 15.98 -9.95
N ASN A 195 -5.18 15.72 -11.21
CA ASN A 195 -5.91 16.68 -12.03
C ASN A 195 -7.31 16.97 -11.50
N HIS A 196 -7.96 16.01 -10.85
CA HIS A 196 -9.28 16.18 -10.25
C HIS A 196 -9.26 17.14 -9.05
N TYR A 197 -8.20 17.12 -8.24
CA TYR A 197 -8.07 17.92 -7.02
C TYR A 197 -7.20 19.19 -7.19
N ARG A 198 -7.07 19.68 -8.42
CA ARG A 198 -6.17 20.77 -8.86
C ARG A 198 -6.14 22.08 -8.05
N PRO A 199 -7.15 22.55 -7.30
CA PRO A 199 -6.98 23.76 -6.49
C PRO A 199 -5.94 23.64 -5.36
N HIS A 200 -5.47 22.43 -5.01
CA HIS A 200 -4.40 22.22 -4.02
C HIS A 200 -3.29 21.35 -4.61
N ARG A 201 -2.18 21.98 -5.02
CA ARG A 201 -0.99 21.23 -5.43
C ARG A 201 -0.43 20.51 -4.22
N LEU A 202 -0.39 19.18 -4.30
CA LEU A 202 0.28 18.35 -3.32
C LEU A 202 1.78 18.64 -3.34
N GLY A 203 2.41 18.50 -2.17
CA GLY A 203 3.85 18.46 -2.10
C GLY A 203 4.39 17.14 -2.67
N PHE A 204 5.70 17.10 -2.87
CA PHE A 204 6.40 15.94 -3.42
C PHE A 204 6.18 14.66 -2.59
N GLU A 205 6.17 14.77 -1.26
CA GLU A 205 6.01 13.61 -0.36
C GLU A 205 4.60 13.04 -0.37
N GLU A 206 3.59 13.88 -0.54
CA GLU A 206 2.19 13.51 -0.69
C GLU A 206 1.97 12.79 -2.02
N GLU A 207 2.47 13.34 -3.14
CA GLU A 207 2.40 12.68 -4.45
C GLU A 207 3.12 11.33 -4.46
N LYS A 208 4.27 11.25 -3.80
CA LYS A 208 5.01 9.99 -3.60
C LYS A 208 4.18 8.96 -2.83
N SER A 209 3.40 9.41 -1.84
CA SER A 209 2.53 8.53 -1.04
C SER A 209 1.36 7.98 -1.87
N ILE A 210 0.74 8.81 -2.72
CA ILE A 210 -0.29 8.36 -3.67
C ILE A 210 0.30 7.40 -4.70
N SER A 211 1.46 7.73 -5.27
CA SER A 211 2.16 6.89 -6.26
C SER A 211 2.45 5.51 -5.68
N TYR A 212 2.93 5.46 -4.44
CA TYR A 212 3.21 4.21 -3.74
C TYR A 212 1.94 3.37 -3.55
N GLN A 213 0.83 3.95 -3.09
CA GLN A 213 -0.42 3.20 -2.93
C GLN A 213 -0.95 2.64 -4.26
N LEU A 214 -0.97 3.46 -5.32
CA LEU A 214 -1.40 3.02 -6.64
C LEU A 214 -0.53 1.88 -7.18
N ALA A 215 0.78 1.99 -7.02
CA ALA A 215 1.70 0.95 -7.45
C ALA A 215 1.42 -0.41 -6.82
N GLN A 216 1.15 -0.45 -5.52
CA GLN A 216 0.88 -1.72 -4.82
C GLN A 216 -0.39 -2.39 -5.35
N VAL A 217 -1.45 -1.59 -5.55
CA VAL A 217 -2.72 -2.07 -6.10
C VAL A 217 -2.54 -2.55 -7.55
N ASN A 218 -1.87 -1.76 -8.39
CA ASN A 218 -1.72 -2.06 -9.81
C ASN A 218 -0.77 -3.23 -10.08
N ASN A 219 0.34 -3.32 -9.34
CA ASN A 219 1.23 -4.48 -9.42
C ASN A 219 0.46 -5.75 -9.03
N LYS A 220 -0.31 -5.71 -7.92
CA LYS A 220 -1.12 -6.86 -7.50
C LYS A 220 -2.12 -7.28 -8.59
N PHE A 221 -2.85 -6.33 -9.15
CA PHE A 221 -3.81 -6.56 -10.23
C PHE A 221 -3.16 -7.12 -11.50
N THR A 222 -1.90 -6.74 -11.77
CA THR A 222 -1.12 -7.23 -12.91
C THR A 222 -0.65 -8.67 -12.71
N PHE A 223 -0.07 -8.99 -11.54
CA PHE A 223 0.63 -10.26 -11.32
C PHE A 223 -0.26 -11.40 -10.85
N PHE A 224 -1.37 -11.09 -10.17
CA PHE A 224 -2.12 -12.08 -9.41
C PHE A 224 -3.60 -12.06 -9.75
N GLN A 225 -4.26 -13.20 -9.56
CA GLN A 225 -5.70 -13.35 -9.74
C GLN A 225 -6.33 -14.05 -8.55
N GLY A 226 -7.50 -13.57 -8.13
CA GLY A 226 -8.28 -14.06 -7.00
C GLY A 226 -7.99 -13.30 -5.73
N SER A 227 -8.95 -13.29 -4.81
CA SER A 227 -8.87 -12.53 -3.57
C SER A 227 -9.39 -13.36 -2.38
N LEU A 228 -8.85 -13.11 -1.19
CA LEU A 228 -9.43 -13.59 0.06
C LEU A 228 -9.84 -12.38 0.88
N PHE A 229 -11.07 -11.90 0.67
CA PHE A 229 -11.60 -10.81 1.47
C PHE A 229 -11.79 -11.24 2.91
N THR A 230 -11.22 -10.47 3.82
CA THR A 230 -11.56 -10.55 5.23
C THR A 230 -12.89 -9.85 5.47
N LYS A 231 -13.67 -10.34 6.43
CA LYS A 231 -14.92 -9.69 6.85
C LYS A 231 -14.74 -8.21 7.19
N ILE A 232 -13.58 -7.82 7.74
CA ILE A 232 -13.24 -6.42 8.03
C ILE A 232 -13.16 -5.59 6.74
N GLN A 233 -12.57 -6.11 5.67
CA GLN A 233 -12.49 -5.41 4.38
C GLN A 233 -13.88 -5.26 3.76
N GLU A 234 -14.72 -6.29 3.87
CA GLU A 234 -16.12 -6.24 3.42
C GLU A 234 -16.92 -5.20 4.21
N ASP A 235 -16.78 -5.19 5.54
CA ASP A 235 -17.44 -4.22 6.42
C ASP A 235 -16.98 -2.77 6.12
N LEU A 236 -15.66 -2.57 5.91
CA LEU A 236 -15.10 -1.27 5.52
C LEU A 236 -15.61 -0.78 4.15
N MET A 237 -15.83 -1.71 3.21
CA MET A 237 -16.42 -1.40 1.90
C MET A 237 -17.89 -0.94 2.03
N LEU A 238 -18.65 -1.58 2.93
CA LEU A 238 -20.06 -1.27 3.17
C LEU A 238 -20.24 0.05 3.94
N HIS A 239 -19.47 0.28 5.01
CA HIS A 239 -19.63 1.45 5.87
C HIS A 239 -19.23 2.78 5.22
N LYS A 240 -18.42 2.75 4.15
CA LYS A 240 -17.91 3.96 3.46
C LYS A 240 -18.77 4.43 2.29
N GLN A 241 -19.91 3.82 1.99
CA GLN A 241 -20.81 4.32 0.92
C GLN A 241 -21.43 5.68 1.23
N ASN A 242 -21.56 6.06 2.52
CA ASN A 242 -22.19 7.32 2.93
C ASN A 242 -21.27 8.55 2.84
N TRP A 243 -19.97 8.37 2.58
CA TRP A 243 -18.98 9.45 2.52
C TRP A 243 -18.65 9.92 1.10
N VAL A 244 -19.23 9.26 0.09
CA VAL A 244 -18.77 9.40 -1.29
C VAL A 244 -19.81 10.12 -2.12
N ASP A 245 -19.46 11.31 -2.61
CA ASP A 245 -20.30 12.05 -3.53
C ASP A 245 -20.26 11.46 -4.96
N LYS A 246 -21.10 12.00 -5.84
CA LYS A 246 -21.18 11.56 -7.23
C LYS A 246 -19.84 11.78 -7.97
N SER A 247 -19.15 12.89 -7.69
CA SER A 247 -17.88 13.24 -8.33
C SER A 247 -16.79 12.19 -8.04
N PHE A 248 -16.72 11.72 -6.80
CA PHE A 248 -15.80 10.68 -6.40
C PHE A 248 -16.15 9.34 -7.03
N GLN A 249 -17.42 8.94 -7.09
CA GLN A 249 -17.81 7.70 -7.78
C GLN A 249 -17.47 7.76 -9.27
N ASP A 250 -17.78 8.88 -9.94
CA ASP A 250 -17.47 9.09 -11.35
C ASP A 250 -15.95 8.99 -11.60
N LEU A 251 -15.12 9.55 -10.69
CA LEU A 251 -13.68 9.42 -10.75
C LEU A 251 -13.23 7.97 -10.54
N LEU A 252 -13.77 7.28 -9.53
CA LEU A 252 -13.42 5.88 -9.22
C LEU A 252 -13.73 4.95 -10.39
N ASP A 253 -14.90 5.11 -11.02
CA ASP A 253 -15.27 4.36 -12.22
C ASP A 253 -14.32 4.67 -13.38
N ASN A 254 -13.94 5.94 -13.56
CA ASN A 254 -12.97 6.31 -14.58
C ASN A 254 -11.57 5.72 -14.32
N LEU A 255 -11.11 5.65 -13.06
CA LEU A 255 -9.84 4.99 -12.72
C LEU A 255 -9.89 3.48 -13.03
N LYS A 256 -11.02 2.83 -12.74
CA LYS A 256 -11.26 1.42 -13.10
C LYS A 256 -11.19 1.23 -14.62
N ASP A 257 -11.86 2.08 -15.40
CA ASP A 257 -11.85 1.97 -16.86
C ASP A 257 -10.44 2.17 -17.46
N ILE A 258 -9.68 3.12 -16.92
CA ILE A 258 -8.26 3.30 -17.29
C ILE A 258 -7.48 2.01 -16.99
N ALA A 259 -7.63 1.43 -15.80
CA ALA A 259 -6.94 0.20 -15.44
C ALA A 259 -7.23 -0.96 -16.41
N LEU A 260 -8.49 -1.13 -16.77
CA LEU A 260 -8.93 -2.17 -17.72
C LEU A 260 -8.42 -1.93 -19.14
N SER A 261 -8.16 -0.68 -19.53
CA SER A 261 -7.56 -0.38 -20.83
C SER A 261 -6.09 -0.82 -20.94
N TYR A 262 -5.35 -0.82 -19.81
CA TYR A 262 -3.96 -1.26 -19.77
C TYR A 262 -3.82 -2.75 -19.45
N ILE A 263 -4.70 -3.28 -18.60
CA ILE A 263 -4.70 -4.68 -18.14
C ILE A 263 -6.13 -5.22 -18.30
N PRO A 264 -6.48 -5.75 -19.49
CA PRO A 264 -7.81 -6.30 -19.73
C PRO A 264 -8.04 -7.55 -18.90
N LYS A 265 -8.81 -7.42 -17.82
CA LYS A 265 -9.09 -8.49 -16.86
C LYS A 265 -10.44 -8.27 -16.17
N GLU A 266 -11.27 -9.30 -16.11
CA GLU A 266 -12.62 -9.23 -15.54
C GLU A 266 -12.70 -9.67 -14.07
N GLN A 267 -11.65 -10.34 -13.57
CA GLN A 267 -11.53 -10.81 -12.20
C GLN A 267 -10.94 -9.72 -11.29
N ASP A 268 -11.16 -9.86 -9.97
CA ASP A 268 -10.58 -9.01 -8.92
C ASP A 268 -10.98 -7.53 -8.94
N LEU A 269 -11.99 -7.18 -9.73
CA LEU A 269 -12.53 -5.81 -9.77
C LEU A 269 -12.92 -5.27 -8.38
N PRO A 270 -13.52 -6.06 -7.47
CA PRO A 270 -13.80 -5.57 -6.12
C PRO A 270 -12.53 -5.14 -5.38
N GLU A 271 -11.43 -5.91 -5.50
CA GLU A 271 -10.18 -5.59 -4.80
C GLU A 271 -9.49 -4.38 -5.43
N LEU A 272 -9.50 -4.30 -6.76
CA LEU A 272 -9.03 -3.13 -7.51
C LEU A 272 -9.75 -1.85 -7.08
N ILE A 273 -11.08 -1.90 -7.06
CA ILE A 273 -11.94 -0.78 -6.66
C ILE A 273 -11.68 -0.40 -5.20
N PHE A 274 -11.51 -1.37 -4.30
CA PHE A 274 -11.13 -1.10 -2.91
C PHE A 274 -9.80 -0.36 -2.82
N GLY A 275 -8.79 -0.82 -3.55
CA GLY A 275 -7.47 -0.21 -3.60
C GLY A 275 -7.53 1.24 -4.08
N TYR A 276 -8.21 1.49 -5.20
CA TYR A 276 -8.37 2.85 -5.75
C TYR A 276 -9.20 3.75 -4.85
N ARG A 277 -10.25 3.23 -4.22
CA ARG A 277 -11.02 3.98 -3.22
C ARG A 277 -10.13 4.43 -2.07
N ASN A 278 -9.28 3.55 -1.52
CA ASN A 278 -8.37 3.92 -0.45
C ASN A 278 -7.32 4.95 -0.90
N ALA A 279 -6.79 4.83 -2.11
CA ALA A 279 -5.86 5.82 -2.67
C ALA A 279 -6.53 7.18 -2.88
N LEU A 280 -7.78 7.21 -3.35
CA LEU A 280 -8.57 8.43 -3.48
C LEU A 280 -8.90 9.07 -2.14
N MET A 281 -9.29 8.28 -1.13
CA MET A 281 -9.51 8.79 0.21
C MET A 281 -8.24 9.39 0.82
N LEU A 282 -7.09 8.76 0.59
CA LEU A 282 -5.80 9.33 0.98
C LEU A 282 -5.56 10.66 0.27
N LEU A 283 -5.89 10.76 -1.03
CA LEU A 283 -5.78 12.01 -1.77
C LEU A 283 -6.71 13.09 -1.23
N GLU A 284 -7.97 12.77 -0.91
CA GLU A 284 -8.89 13.73 -0.26
C GLU A 284 -8.33 14.23 1.07
N LEU A 285 -7.77 13.33 1.88
CA LEU A 285 -7.15 13.70 3.15
C LEU A 285 -5.95 14.63 2.95
N LEU A 286 -5.08 14.34 1.97
CA LEU A 286 -3.87 15.12 1.69
C LEU A 286 -4.18 16.45 0.97
N SER A 287 -5.25 16.49 0.17
CA SER A 287 -5.70 17.69 -0.55
C SER A 287 -6.66 18.54 0.29
N ALA A 288 -7.08 18.06 1.46
CA ALA A 288 -7.87 18.83 2.39
C ALA A 288 -7.13 20.12 2.76
N GLN A 289 -7.79 21.26 2.57
CA GLN A 289 -7.22 22.56 2.91
C GLN A 289 -6.76 22.58 4.36
N GLN A 290 -5.50 22.97 4.57
CA GLN A 290 -4.95 23.19 5.89
C GLN A 290 -4.88 24.69 6.18
N LEU A 291 -5.13 25.05 7.43
CA LEU A 291 -4.90 26.37 7.97
C LEU A 291 -3.46 26.44 8.49
N THR A 292 -2.64 27.31 7.92
CA THR A 292 -1.27 27.51 8.35
C THR A 292 -1.26 28.41 9.57
N VAL A 293 -0.95 27.83 10.73
CA VAL A 293 -0.79 28.51 12.01
C VAL A 293 0.70 28.65 12.28
N ALA A 294 1.22 29.87 12.25
CA ALA A 294 2.58 30.14 12.67
C ALA A 294 2.66 30.40 14.17
N TYR A 295 3.81 30.15 14.79
CA TYR A 295 4.11 30.63 16.15
C TYR A 295 5.42 31.42 16.20
N ASP A 296 5.40 32.55 16.91
CA ASP A 296 6.55 33.38 17.25
C ASP A 296 6.62 33.56 18.78
N LEU A 297 7.51 32.79 19.39
CA LEU A 297 7.72 32.77 20.85
C LEU A 297 8.98 33.55 21.28
N SER A 298 9.49 34.45 20.43
CA SER A 298 10.77 35.12 20.67
C SER A 298 10.81 36.06 21.89
N ASP A 299 9.66 36.52 22.40
CA ASP A 299 9.59 37.38 23.60
C ASP A 299 9.71 36.57 24.92
N THR A 300 9.73 35.23 24.84
CA THR A 300 9.87 34.33 25.99
C THR A 300 10.99 33.30 25.81
N PRO A 301 12.27 33.71 25.62
CA PRO A 301 13.37 32.79 25.27
C PRO A 301 13.58 31.66 26.29
N ALA A 302 13.42 31.95 27.58
CA ALA A 302 13.60 30.98 28.66
C ALA A 302 12.56 29.84 28.63
N TYR A 303 11.40 30.07 28.01
CA TYR A 303 10.28 29.12 27.97
C TYR A 303 9.91 28.69 26.54
N GLN A 304 10.71 29.08 25.54
CA GLN A 304 10.42 28.83 24.13
C GLN A 304 10.23 27.33 23.84
N ILE A 305 11.15 26.48 24.28
CA ILE A 305 11.08 25.02 24.05
C ILE A 305 9.86 24.39 24.76
N PRO A 306 9.63 24.63 26.07
CA PRO A 306 8.41 24.17 26.73
C PRO A 306 7.11 24.64 26.07
N MET A 307 7.02 25.92 25.68
CA MET A 307 5.83 26.49 25.02
C MET A 307 5.61 25.90 23.63
N GLU A 308 6.66 25.68 22.85
CA GLU A 308 6.57 25.02 21.55
C GLU A 308 6.03 23.60 21.70
N HIS A 309 6.56 22.83 22.65
CA HIS A 309 6.04 21.49 22.94
C HIS A 309 4.60 21.51 23.42
N TYR A 310 4.25 22.48 24.27
CA TYR A 310 2.89 22.66 24.77
C TYR A 310 1.90 22.93 23.62
N LEU A 311 2.20 23.89 22.74
CA LEU A 311 1.39 24.20 21.55
C LEU A 311 1.28 22.99 20.62
N LYS A 312 2.40 22.32 20.32
CA LYS A 312 2.42 21.13 19.46
C LYS A 312 1.53 20.02 20.01
N ASN A 313 1.51 19.82 21.33
CA ASN A 313 0.69 18.78 21.96
C ASN A 313 -0.80 19.12 21.95
N HIS A 314 -1.16 20.36 22.30
CA HIS A 314 -2.56 20.77 22.40
C HIS A 314 -3.22 20.95 21.03
N LEU A 315 -2.48 21.48 20.04
CA LEU A 315 -2.98 21.64 18.68
C LEU A 315 -2.87 20.37 17.83
N ARG A 316 -2.25 19.29 18.35
CA ARG A 316 -2.06 18.04 17.60
C ARG A 316 -3.37 17.39 17.13
N SER A 317 -4.42 17.50 17.94
CA SER A 317 -5.74 16.90 17.68
C SER A 317 -6.63 17.76 16.80
N VAL A 318 -6.21 19.00 16.50
CA VAL A 318 -6.99 19.91 15.67
C VAL A 318 -6.77 19.52 14.21
N GLU A 319 -7.81 19.02 13.55
CA GLU A 319 -7.72 18.62 12.15
C GLU A 319 -7.44 19.81 11.23
N LYS A 320 -6.86 19.58 10.05
CA LYS A 320 -6.72 20.60 8.99
C LYS A 320 -5.95 21.86 9.42
N ILE A 321 -4.94 21.72 10.27
CA ILE A 321 -3.98 22.80 10.56
C ILE A 321 -2.55 22.33 10.31
N LYS A 322 -1.68 23.27 9.93
CA LYS A 322 -0.24 23.10 9.84
C LYS A 322 0.41 24.07 10.81
N LEU A 323 1.06 23.56 11.86
CA LEU A 323 1.75 24.37 12.86
C LEU A 323 3.23 24.50 12.49
N GLU A 324 3.71 25.72 12.28
CA GLU A 324 5.12 25.98 11.91
C GLU A 324 5.71 27.21 12.60
N HIS A 325 7.04 27.28 12.66
CA HIS A 325 7.71 28.45 13.23
C HIS A 325 7.58 29.64 12.27
N TYR A 326 7.41 30.85 12.82
CA TYR A 326 7.28 32.05 12.02
C TYR A 326 8.56 32.37 11.23
N GLN A 327 8.39 32.71 9.95
CA GLN A 327 9.39 33.17 9.00
C GLN A 327 8.81 34.34 8.20
N GLU A 328 9.54 35.45 8.09
CA GLU A 328 9.04 36.68 7.43
C GLU A 328 8.67 36.48 5.96
N SER A 329 9.24 35.48 5.28
CA SER A 329 9.01 35.20 3.86
C SER A 329 7.77 34.36 3.56
N GLN A 330 7.06 33.87 4.59
CA GLN A 330 5.93 32.96 4.43
C GLN A 330 4.60 33.62 4.79
N SER A 331 3.54 33.24 4.07
CA SER A 331 2.17 33.68 4.36
C SER A 331 1.49 32.73 5.33
N TYR A 332 0.81 33.27 6.32
CA TYR A 332 0.12 32.52 7.37
C TYR A 332 -1.35 32.92 7.47
N ASP A 333 -2.20 31.99 7.88
CA ASP A 333 -3.62 32.26 8.14
C ASP A 333 -3.84 32.77 9.57
N LEU A 334 -2.98 32.36 10.51
CA LEU A 334 -2.98 32.78 11.91
C LEU A 334 -1.54 32.78 12.44
N LEU A 335 -1.18 33.78 13.24
CA LEU A 335 0.09 33.85 13.96
C LEU A 335 -0.16 33.86 15.47
N ILE A 336 0.39 32.88 16.18
CA ILE A 336 0.41 32.84 17.65
C ILE A 336 1.68 33.56 18.11
N SER A 337 1.56 34.62 18.89
CA SER A 337 2.72 35.37 19.38
C SER A 337 2.76 35.48 20.91
N SER A 338 3.97 35.41 21.48
CA SER A 338 4.20 35.80 22.88
C SER A 338 4.48 37.31 23.04
N LYS A 339 4.58 38.07 21.94
CA LYS A 339 4.82 39.52 21.98
C LYS A 339 3.54 40.27 22.33
N ARG A 340 3.54 40.95 23.48
CA ARG A 340 2.36 41.71 23.97
C ARG A 340 1.87 42.82 23.02
N ASN A 341 2.79 43.40 22.24
CA ASN A 341 2.50 44.49 21.29
C ASN A 341 2.82 44.08 19.85
N ASP A 342 2.33 42.91 19.43
CA ASP A 342 2.51 42.45 18.06
C ASP A 342 1.56 43.18 17.09
N SER A 343 2.13 43.90 16.12
CA SER A 343 1.39 44.65 15.10
C SER A 343 1.17 43.88 13.80
N ARG A 344 1.61 42.61 13.72
CA ARG A 344 1.38 41.75 12.55
C ARG A 344 -0.10 41.42 12.39
N LYS A 345 -0.50 41.08 11.16
CA LYS A 345 -1.90 40.74 10.84
C LYS A 345 -2.23 39.32 11.30
N PHE A 346 -3.51 39.10 11.63
CA PHE A 346 -4.04 37.80 12.05
C PHE A 346 -3.29 37.18 13.24
N VAL A 347 -2.97 38.01 14.24
CA VAL A 347 -2.25 37.57 15.44
C VAL A 347 -3.21 37.20 16.57
N TYR A 348 -2.90 36.09 17.24
CA TYR A 348 -3.37 35.74 18.56
C TYR A 348 -2.23 35.92 19.57
N ILE A 349 -2.42 36.79 20.57
CA ILE A 349 -1.40 37.08 21.58
C ILE A 349 -1.69 36.20 22.79
N LEU A 350 -0.71 35.39 23.20
CA LEU A 350 -0.83 34.57 24.40
C LEU A 350 -0.76 35.48 25.64
N SER A 351 -1.81 35.45 26.46
CA SER A 351 -1.74 36.03 27.81
C SER A 351 -0.85 35.12 28.68
N GLU A 352 -0.08 35.68 29.61
CA GLU A 352 1.01 34.93 30.26
C GLU A 352 0.55 33.62 30.92
N PHE A 353 1.33 32.55 30.73
CA PHE A 353 1.05 31.16 31.12
C PHE A 353 -0.32 30.67 30.63
N SER A 354 -0.29 30.10 29.41
CA SER A 354 -1.31 29.26 28.76
C SER A 354 -2.44 28.79 29.68
N SER A 355 -3.41 29.69 29.88
CA SER A 355 -4.64 29.39 30.59
C SER A 355 -5.51 28.52 29.68
N ASP A 356 -6.35 27.65 30.27
CA ASP A 356 -7.33 26.89 29.48
C ASP A 356 -8.20 27.82 28.62
N TYR A 357 -8.43 29.05 29.11
CA TYR A 357 -9.10 30.13 28.40
C TYR A 357 -8.41 30.55 27.09
N ASP A 358 -7.09 30.77 27.11
CA ASP A 358 -6.34 31.12 25.88
C ASP A 358 -6.44 30.04 24.81
N PHE A 359 -6.49 28.78 25.25
CA PHE A 359 -6.56 27.66 24.33
C PHE A 359 -7.96 27.48 23.75
N GLU A 360 -9.01 27.62 24.57
CA GLU A 360 -10.40 27.63 24.09
C GLU A 360 -10.64 28.74 23.05
N GLU A 361 -10.13 29.95 23.31
CA GLU A 361 -10.26 31.08 22.39
C GLU A 361 -9.43 30.88 21.12
N LEU A 362 -8.20 30.37 21.24
CA LEU A 362 -7.36 30.00 20.09
C LEU A 362 -8.05 28.96 19.20
N LEU A 363 -8.63 27.91 19.80
CA LEU A 363 -9.38 26.88 19.07
C LEU A 363 -10.60 27.47 18.37
N SER A 364 -11.40 28.28 19.07
CA SER A 364 -12.56 28.97 18.50
C SER A 364 -12.16 29.81 17.27
N ARG A 365 -11.04 30.54 17.37
CA ARG A 365 -10.52 31.36 16.29
C ARG A 365 -10.03 30.54 15.09
N ILE A 366 -9.34 29.43 15.35
CA ILE A 366 -8.94 28.48 14.31
C ILE A 366 -10.17 27.91 13.60
N GLU A 367 -11.21 27.50 14.35
CA GLU A 367 -12.44 26.96 13.77
C GLU A 367 -13.22 27.99 12.94
N ASN A 368 -13.26 29.25 13.37
CA ASN A 368 -13.88 30.32 12.59
C ASN A 368 -13.10 30.61 11.30
N LEU A 369 -11.76 30.66 11.37
CA LEU A 369 -10.94 30.84 10.18
C LEU A 369 -11.05 29.64 9.21
N LYS A 370 -11.16 28.42 9.73
CA LYS A 370 -11.48 27.23 8.91
C LYS A 370 -12.80 27.42 8.20
N LYS A 371 -13.87 27.81 8.90
CA LYS A 371 -15.18 28.07 8.29
C LYS A 371 -15.08 29.14 7.20
N GLU A 372 -14.42 30.27 7.46
CA GLU A 372 -14.28 31.34 6.47
C GLU A 372 -13.46 30.92 5.24
N LYS A 373 -12.31 30.28 5.46
CA LYS A 373 -11.40 29.82 4.40
C LYS A 373 -12.04 28.73 3.55
N PHE A 374 -12.79 27.84 4.19
CA PHE A 374 -13.37 26.66 3.55
C PHE A 374 -14.79 26.94 2.97
N GLN A 375 -15.54 27.94 3.48
CA GLN A 375 -16.85 28.36 2.92
C GLN A 375 -16.72 29.35 1.76
N LYS A 376 -15.77 30.30 1.78
CA LYS A 376 -15.64 31.33 0.72
C LYS A 376 -15.36 30.77 -0.68
N LYS A 377 -14.94 29.50 -0.81
CA LYS A 377 -14.67 28.85 -2.10
C LYS A 377 -15.73 27.84 -2.55
N ALA A 378 -16.70 27.47 -1.70
CA ALA A 378 -17.84 26.67 -2.14
C ALA A 378 -18.78 27.43 -3.10
N ILE A 379 -18.64 28.76 -3.16
CA ILE A 379 -19.43 29.67 -4.03
C ILE A 379 -18.68 29.96 -5.35
N LEU A 380 -17.43 29.50 -5.50
CA LEU A 380 -16.57 29.74 -6.67
C LEU A 380 -16.28 28.48 -7.51
N ASN A 381 -16.93 27.35 -7.20
CA ASN A 381 -16.95 26.14 -8.03
C ASN A 381 -18.29 25.98 -8.72
#